data_AF-A0A815FVH4-F1
#
_entry.id   AF-A0A815FVH4-F1
#
_cell.length_a   1.000
_cell.length_b   1.000
_cell.length_c   1.000
_cell.angle_alpha   90.00
_cell.angle_beta   90.00
_cell.angle_gamma   90.00
#
_symmetry.space_group_name_H-M   'P 1'
#
loop_
_entity.id
_entity.type
_entity.pdbx_description
1 polymer ?
#
loop_
_entity_poly.entity_id
_entity_poly.type
_entity_poly.pdbx_seq_one_letter_code
_entity_poly.pdbx_strand_id
1 'polypeptide(L)' 'GIFISYIHAGGPADKSASLQRGDRIMSVNQIDLRRALHEDAVNVIKGCGDTADMIVSYRPNDKTRN' A
#
# COMPACT_ATOMS: atom_id res chain seq x y z
N GLY A 1 1.22 -3.17 11.40
CA GLY A 1 1.35 -2.14 10.35
C GLY A 1 0.84 -2.72 9.04
N ILE A 2 0.50 -1.88 8.06
CA ILE A 2 -0.10 -2.32 6.79
C ILE A 2 0.98 -2.44 5.72
N PHE A 3 1.08 -3.61 5.11
CA PHE A 3 2.12 -3.94 4.13
C PHE A 3 1.51 -4.52 2.86
N ILE A 4 2.15 -4.23 1.72
CA ILE A 4 1.73 -4.75 0.42
C ILE A 4 2.16 -6.20 0.31
N SER A 5 1.17 -7.09 0.39
CA SER A 5 1.38 -8.54 0.27
C SER A 5 1.26 -9.02 -1.16
N TYR A 6 0.47 -8.36 -2.00
CA TYR A 6 0.26 -8.72 -3.40
C TYR A 6 -0.17 -7.49 -4.19
N ILE A 7 0.25 -7.43 -5.46
CA ILE A 7 -0.17 -6.42 -6.42
C ILE A 7 -0.77 -7.17 -7.61
N HIS A 8 -1.99 -6.77 -8.00
CA HIS A 8 -2.63 -7.33 -9.18
C HIS A 8 -1.95 -6.80 -10.45
N ALA A 9 -1.42 -7.73 -11.26
CA ALA A 9 -0.89 -7.44 -12.58
C ALA A 9 -1.95 -6.75 -13.47
N GLY A 10 -1.59 -5.63 -14.08
CA GLY A 10 -2.51 -4.79 -14.86
C GLY A 10 -3.43 -3.87 -14.02
N GLY A 11 -3.34 -3.93 -12.69
CA GLY A 11 -4.05 -3.03 -11.79
C GLY A 11 -3.41 -1.63 -11.72
N PRO A 12 -4.08 -0.65 -11.11
CA PRO A 12 -3.56 0.72 -10.99
C PRO A 12 -2.23 0.78 -10.21
N ALA A 13 -2.07 -0.05 -9.18
CA ALA A 13 -0.84 -0.15 -8.41
C ALA A 13 0.34 -0.69 -9.24
N ASP A 14 0.09 -1.66 -10.13
CA ASP A 14 1.09 -2.22 -11.04
C ASP A 14 1.47 -1.21 -12.12
N LYS A 15 0.47 -0.54 -12.71
CA LYS A 15 0.66 0.51 -13.73
C LYS A 15 1.41 1.73 -13.21
N SER A 16 1.25 2.06 -11.93
CA SER A 16 1.96 3.19 -11.32
C SER A 16 3.45 2.88 -11.11
N ALA A 17 3.87 1.60 -11.17
CA ALA A 17 5.24 1.08 -11.03
C ALA A 17 6.03 1.52 -9.77
N SER A 18 5.40 2.32 -8.91
CA SER A 18 5.94 2.93 -7.70
C SER A 18 5.65 2.10 -6.44
N LEU A 19 4.71 1.15 -6.54
CA LEU A 19 4.32 0.24 -5.47
C LEU A 19 4.94 -1.12 -5.70
N GLN A 20 5.54 -1.70 -4.65
CA GLN A 20 6.14 -3.02 -4.68
C GLN A 20 5.71 -3.86 -3.49
N ARG A 21 5.81 -5.18 -3.65
CA ARG A 21 5.60 -6.11 -2.55
C ARG A 21 6.60 -5.85 -1.43
N GLY A 22 6.12 -5.79 -0.19
CA GLY A 22 6.92 -5.43 0.99
C GLY A 22 6.85 -3.95 1.36
N ASP A 23 6.25 -3.11 0.52
CA ASP A 23 6.07 -1.70 0.85
C ASP A 23 5.14 -1.51 2.03
N ARG A 24 5.48 -0.55 2.88
CA ARG A 24 4.65 -0.19 4.01
C ARG A 24 3.79 1.01 3.66
N ILE A 25 2.48 0.86 3.80
CA ILE A 25 1.54 1.96 3.57
C ILE A 25 1.63 2.93 4.77
N MET A 26 1.96 4.17 4.48
CA MET A 26 2.01 5.26 5.45
C MET A 26 0.66 5.97 5.51
N SER A 27 0.07 6.31 4.35
CA SER A 27 -1.20 7.04 4.28
C SER A 27 -1.97 6.69 3.02
N VAL A 28 -3.29 6.83 3.04
CA VAL A 28 -4.19 6.64 1.88
C VAL A 28 -5.25 7.75 1.88
N ASN A 29 -5.44 8.45 0.77
CA ASN A 29 -6.40 9.56 0.62
C ASN A 29 -6.35 10.55 1.79
N GLN A 30 -5.13 10.98 2.15
CA GLN A 30 -4.85 11.89 3.28
C GLN A 30 -5.08 11.31 4.68
N ILE A 31 -5.49 10.05 4.80
CA ILE A 31 -5.67 9.36 6.08
C ILE A 31 -4.39 8.63 6.45
N ASP A 32 -3.87 8.91 7.65
CA ASP A 32 -2.64 8.29 8.15
C ASP A 32 -2.90 6.86 8.63
N LEU A 33 -2.28 5.89 7.96
CA LEU A 33 -2.37 4.47 8.28
C LEU A 33 -1.17 3.96 9.09
N ARG A 34 -0.22 4.83 9.49
CA ARG A 34 0.97 4.42 10.25
C ARG A 34 0.63 3.74 11.58
N ARG A 35 -0.44 4.21 12.22
CA ARG A 35 -0.99 3.70 13.50
C ARG A 35 -2.36 3.04 13.34
N ALA A 36 -2.90 2.99 12.13
CA ALA A 36 -4.20 2.41 11.86
C ALA A 36 -4.17 0.89 12.04
N LEU A 37 -5.31 0.34 12.45
CA LEU A 37 -5.51 -1.10 12.50
C LEU A 37 -5.80 -1.64 11.10
N HIS A 38 -5.76 -2.97 10.97
CA HIS A 38 -6.07 -3.64 9.70
C HIS A 38 -7.45 -3.24 9.18
N GLU A 39 -8.46 -3.21 10.07
CA GLU A 39 -9.83 -2.86 9.71
C GLU A 39 -9.96 -1.42 9.22
N ASP A 40 -9.31 -0.47 9.89
CA ASP A 40 -9.29 0.93 9.47
C ASP A 40 -8.68 1.08 8.07
N ALA A 41 -7.55 0.43 7.82
CA ALA A 41 -6.90 0.45 6.52
C ALA A 41 -7.80 -0.14 5.43
N VAL A 42 -8.49 -1.23 5.73
CA VAL A 42 -9.47 -1.85 4.82
C VAL A 42 -10.63 -0.90 4.54
N ASN A 43 -11.16 -0.23 5.57
CA ASN A 43 -12.26 0.74 5.40
C ASN A 43 -11.84 1.94 4.56
N VAL A 44 -10.64 2.49 4.80
CA VAL A 44 -10.10 3.60 4.02
C VAL A 44 -9.90 3.19 2.56
N ILE A 45 -9.28 2.03 2.31
CA ILE A 45 -9.03 1.54 0.95
C ILE A 45 -10.34 1.21 0.24
N LYS A 46 -11.32 0.61 0.93
CA LYS A 46 -12.67 0.38 0.37
C LYS A 46 -13.43 1.67 0.11
N GLY A 47 -13.13 2.73 0.86
CA GLY A 47 -13.68 4.06 0.66
C GLY A 47 -13.05 4.81 -0.52
N CYS A 48 -11.86 4.41 -0.97
CA CYS A 48 -11.35 4.85 -2.27
C CYS A 48 -12.23 4.21 -3.34
N GLY A 49 -12.98 5.02 -4.09
CA GLY A 49 -13.71 4.56 -5.27
C GLY A 49 -12.74 4.17 -6.40
N ASP A 50 -12.79 4.90 -7.50
CA ASP A 50 -11.98 4.55 -8.68
C ASP A 50 -10.49 4.90 -8.54
N THR A 51 -10.14 5.82 -7.64
CA THR A 51 -8.77 6.32 -7.43
C THR A 51 -8.41 6.38 -5.95
N ALA A 52 -7.18 5.95 -5.63
CA ALA A 52 -6.62 5.98 -4.28
C ALA A 52 -5.23 6.63 -4.32
N ASP A 53 -5.05 7.75 -3.61
CA ASP A 53 -3.74 8.35 -3.42
C ASP A 53 -3.06 7.73 -2.20
N MET A 54 -2.00 6.94 -2.43
CA MET A 54 -1.32 6.19 -1.37
C MET A 54 0.12 6.66 -1.23
N ILE A 55 0.51 6.97 0.01
CA ILE A 55 1.90 7.24 0.36
C ILE A 55 2.47 5.97 0.96
N VAL A 56 3.51 5.43 0.32
CA VAL A 56 4.21 4.23 0.76
C VAL A 56 5.66 4.52 1.08
N SER A 57 6.21 3.75 2.02
CA SER A 57 7.63 3.73 2.31
C SER A 57 8.20 2.42 1.77
N TYR A 58 9.00 2.53 0.71
CA TYR A 58 9.79 1.43 0.17
C TYR A 58 10.94 1.13 1.13
N ARG A 59 11.01 -0.12 1.61
CA ARG A 59 12.18 -0.62 2.34
C ARG A 59 12.91 -1.63 1.46
N PRO A 60 14.08 -1.27 0.89
CA PRO A 60 14.85 -2.16 0.02
C PRO A 60 15.43 -3.43 0.67
N ASN A 61 15.08 -3.77 1.90
CA ASN A 61 15.87 -4.71 2.70
C ASN A 61 15.36 -6.16 2.74
N ASP A 62 14.38 -6.53 1.90
CA ASP A 62 13.81 -7.90 1.87
C ASP A 62 13.91 -8.58 0.49
N LYS A 63 14.69 -8.02 -0.46
CA LYS A 63 15.00 -8.70 -1.73
C LYS A 63 16.29 -9.54 -1.68
N THR A 64 16.87 -9.72 -0.51
CA THR A 64 18.09 -10.50 -0.33
C THR A 64 17.92 -11.51 0.81
N ARG A 65 17.22 -12.61 0.54
CA ARG A 65 17.51 -13.85 1.23
C ARG A 65 17.35 -15.00 0.24
N ASN A 66 18.52 -15.39 -0.29
CA ASN A 66 18.77 -16.66 -0.98
C ASN A 66 18.14 -17.85 -0.25
#